data_AF-A0A286EVQ9-F1
#
_entry.id   AF-A0A286EVQ9-F1
#
_cell.length_a   1.000
_cell.length_b   1.000
_cell.length_c   1.000
_cell.angle_alpha   90.00
_cell.angle_beta   90.00
_cell.angle_gamma   90.00
#
_symmetry.space_group_name_H-M   'P 1'
#
loop_
_entity.id
_entity.type
_entity.pdbx_description
1 polymer ?
#
loop_
_entity_poly.entity_id
_entity_poly.type
_entity_poly.pdbx_seq_one_letter_code
_entity_poly.pdbx_strand_id
1 'polypeptide(L)' 'MTMTTESDQTERVELAAHKLFDAECALHVAHQTHVDAWVDAANRKLHDAISDLLAAEAESGSTSS' A
#
# COMPACT_ATOMS: atom_id res chain seq x y z
N MET A 1 -1.03 -12.97 26.20
CA MET A 1 -1.72 -11.85 25.52
C MET A 1 -0.92 -11.50 24.28
N THR A 2 -1.01 -12.31 23.22
CA THR A 2 -0.22 -12.15 21.98
C THR A 2 -1.08 -12.13 20.72
N MET A 3 -2.28 -12.73 20.75
CA MET A 3 -3.20 -12.75 19.61
C MET A 3 -3.67 -11.38 19.10
N THR A 4 -3.79 -10.37 19.97
CA THR A 4 -4.29 -9.04 19.55
C THR A 4 -3.28 -8.33 18.65
N THR A 5 -1.99 -8.44 18.93
CA THR A 5 -0.94 -7.73 18.17
C THR A 5 -0.68 -8.37 16.80
N GLU A 6 -0.78 -9.69 16.67
CA GLU A 6 -0.69 -10.38 15.37
C GLU A 6 -1.90 -10.09 14.47
N SER A 7 -3.10 -9.98 15.06
CA SER A 7 -4.31 -9.60 14.32
C SER A 7 -4.21 -8.18 13.78
N ASP A 8 -3.78 -7.22 14.62
CA ASP A 8 -3.59 -5.83 14.20
C ASP A 8 -2.51 -5.72 13.11
N GLN A 9 -1.44 -6.51 13.21
CA GLN A 9 -0.38 -6.53 12.21
C GLN A 9 -0.87 -7.05 10.86
N THR A 10 -1.64 -8.14 10.85
CA THR A 10 -2.21 -8.72 9.63
C THR A 10 -3.16 -7.74 8.96
N GLU A 11 -4.02 -7.07 9.73
CA GLU A 11 -4.92 -6.03 9.24
C GLU A 11 -4.16 -4.86 8.60
N ARG A 12 -3.03 -4.45 9.17
CA ARG A 12 -2.19 -3.39 8.58
C ARG A 12 -1.60 -3.79 7.24
N VAL A 13 -1.13 -5.04 7.09
CA VAL A 13 -0.60 -5.55 5.81
C VAL A 13 -1.72 -5.62 4.78
N GLU A 14 -2.89 -6.15 5.15
CA GLU A 14 -4.06 -6.20 4.26
C GLU A 14 -4.53 -4.82 3.82
N LEU A 15 -4.57 -3.85 4.75
CA LEU A 15 -4.93 -2.47 4.43
C LEU A 15 -3.91 -1.82 3.48
N ALA A 16 -2.61 -2.05 3.69
CA ALA A 16 -1.57 -1.54 2.82
C ALA A 16 -1.64 -2.18 1.42
N ALA A 17 -1.93 -3.48 1.34
CA ALA A 17 -2.13 -4.17 0.07
C ALA A 17 -3.34 -3.64 -0.71
N HIS A 18 -4.45 -3.34 -0.03
CA HIS A 18 -5.61 -2.69 -0.67
C HIS A 18 -5.28 -1.29 -1.19
N LYS A 19 -4.56 -0.48 -0.42
CA LYS A 19 -4.11 0.85 -0.89
C LYS A 19 -3.21 0.75 -2.12
N LEU A 20 -2.34 -0.26 -2.18
CA LEU A 20 -1.49 -0.51 -3.35
C LEU A 20 -2.34 -0.82 -4.58
N PHE A 21 -3.31 -1.73 -4.44
CA PHE A 21 -4.24 -2.08 -5.52
C PHE A 21 -5.04 -0.86 -6.01
N ASP A 22 -5.57 -0.06 -5.09
CA ASP A 22 -6.31 1.17 -5.43
C ASP A 22 -5.42 2.18 -6.17
N ALA A 23 -4.15 2.32 -5.77
CA ALA A 23 -3.19 3.20 -6.42
C ALA A 23 -2.84 2.71 -7.85
N GLU A 24 -2.70 1.42 -8.06
CA GLU A 24 -2.50 0.83 -9.40
C GLU A 24 -3.71 1.09 -10.31
N CYS A 25 -4.93 0.89 -9.80
CA CYS A 25 -6.15 1.23 -10.52
C CYS A 25 -6.21 2.72 -10.88
N ALA A 26 -5.88 3.59 -9.93
CA ALA A 26 -5.85 5.04 -10.17
C ALA A 26 -4.83 5.42 -11.25
N LEU A 27 -3.64 4.81 -11.26
CA LEU A 27 -2.63 5.05 -12.30
C LEU A 27 -3.09 4.55 -13.66
N HIS A 28 -3.72 3.38 -13.72
CA HIS A 28 -4.28 2.85 -14.96
C HIS A 28 -5.32 3.81 -15.56
N VAL A 29 -6.26 4.30 -14.74
CA VAL A 29 -7.26 5.29 -15.17
C VAL A 29 -6.58 6.59 -15.59
N ALA A 30 -5.61 7.09 -14.82
CA ALA A 30 -4.90 8.32 -15.15
C ALA A 30 -4.23 8.25 -16.53
N HIS A 31 -3.57 7.13 -16.86
CA HIS A 31 -2.99 6.91 -18.18
C HIS A 31 -4.02 6.94 -19.31
N GLN A 32 -5.25 6.45 -19.08
CA GLN A 32 -6.31 6.50 -20.09
C GLN A 32 -6.82 7.93 -20.36
N THR A 33 -6.64 8.85 -19.41
CA THR A 33 -7.09 10.24 -19.57
C THR A 33 -6.10 11.11 -20.33
N HIS A 34 -4.83 10.69 -20.44
CA HIS A 34 -3.72 11.48 -21.00
C HIS A 34 -3.54 12.86 -20.33
N VAL A 35 -3.98 13.01 -19.07
CA VAL A 35 -3.71 14.21 -18.26
C VAL A 35 -2.43 13.97 -17.47
N ASP A 36 -1.31 14.52 -17.93
CA ASP A 36 0.02 14.30 -17.34
C ASP A 36 0.05 14.58 -15.82
N ALA A 37 -0.61 15.65 -15.37
CA ALA A 37 -0.69 15.99 -13.95
C ALA A 37 -1.40 14.92 -13.11
N TRP A 38 -2.36 14.19 -13.70
CA TRP A 38 -3.06 13.09 -13.03
C TRP A 38 -2.21 11.83 -13.02
N VAL A 39 -1.47 11.56 -14.10
CA VAL A 39 -0.49 10.46 -14.18
C VAL A 39 0.59 10.65 -13.12
N ASP A 40 1.15 11.86 -13.00
CA ASP A 40 2.16 12.19 -11.99
C ASP A 40 1.61 12.03 -10.57
N ALA A 41 0.37 12.48 -10.32
CA ALA A 41 -0.27 12.35 -9.02
C ALA A 41 -0.55 10.89 -8.66
N ALA A 42 -0.97 10.07 -9.61
CA ALA A 42 -1.22 8.66 -9.40
C ALA A 42 0.09 7.86 -9.20
N ASN A 43 1.16 8.19 -9.94
CA ASN A 43 2.48 7.61 -9.72
C ASN A 43 3.01 7.90 -8.32
N ARG A 44 2.88 9.14 -7.83
CA ARG A 44 3.26 9.46 -6.43
C ARG A 44 2.49 8.61 -5.42
N LYS A 45 1.17 8.50 -5.59
CA LYS A 45 0.35 7.64 -4.72
C LYS A 45 0.76 6.17 -4.77
N LEU A 46 1.13 5.67 -5.94
CA LEU A 46 1.63 4.30 -6.10
C LEU A 46 2.94 4.09 -5.32
N HIS A 47 3.88 5.04 -5.43
CA HIS A 47 5.13 4.99 -4.67
C HIS A 47 4.90 5.06 -3.15
N ASP A 48 3.97 5.89 -2.70
CA ASP A 48 3.60 5.98 -1.28
C ASP A 48 2.99 4.65 -0.79
N ALA A 49 2.08 4.05 -1.56
CA ALA A 49 1.45 2.78 -1.20
C ALA A 49 2.43 1.60 -1.18
N ILE A 50 3.41 1.56 -2.09
CA ILE A 50 4.51 0.58 -2.06
C ILE A 50 5.31 0.75 -0.75
N SER A 51 5.63 1.99 -0.38
CA SER A 51 6.38 2.28 0.84
C SER A 51 5.63 1.87 2.10
N ASP A 52 4.32 2.14 2.16
CA ASP A 52 3.42 1.72 3.25
C ASP A 52 3.40 0.19 3.39
N LEU A 53 3.29 -0.55 2.27
CA LEU A 53 3.25 -2.02 2.29
C LEU A 53 4.58 -2.61 2.77
N LEU A 54 5.70 -2.12 2.25
CA LEU A 54 7.03 -2.57 2.67
C LEU A 54 7.27 -2.31 4.16
N ALA A 55 6.80 -1.18 4.69
CA ALA A 55 6.87 -0.90 6.12
C ALA A 55 6.01 -1.87 6.94
N ALA A 56 4.78 -2.13 6.51
CA ALA A 56 3.89 -3.08 7.18
C ALA A 56 4.45 -4.51 7.20
N GLU A 57 5.09 -4.95 6.12
CA GLU A 57 5.75 -6.25 6.02
C GLU A 57 7.00 -6.35 6.92
N ALA A 58 7.82 -5.30 6.97
CA ALA A 58 9.00 -5.25 7.83
C ALA A 58 8.64 -5.33 9.34
N GLU A 59 7.54 -4.68 9.72
CA GLU A 59 6.99 -4.77 11.07
C GLU A 59 6.45 -6.19 11.37
N SER A 60 5.85 -6.85 10.38
CA SER A 60 5.39 -8.24 10.50
C SER A 60 6.53 -9.23 10.70
N GLY A 61 7.62 -9.09 9.92
CA GLY A 61 8.79 -9.95 10.03
C GLY A 61 9.58 -9.78 11.33
N SER A 62 9.58 -8.57 11.91
CA SER A 62 10.24 -8.28 13.19
C SER A 62 9.57 -8.92 14.40
N THR A 63 8.31 -9.35 14.27
CA THR A 63 7.53 -9.98 15.36
C THR A 63 7.74 -11.50 15.41
N SER A 64 8.40 -12.08 14.40
CA SER A 64 8.63 -13.54 14.27
C SER A 64 10.06 -13.98 14.65
N SER A 65 10.88 -13.14 15.29
CA SER A 65 12.26 -13.47 15.72
C SER A 65 12.45 -13.45 17.24
#